data_AF-A0AAW2VYL8-F1
#
_entry.id   AF-A0AAW2VYL8-F1
#
_cell.length_a   1.000
_cell.length_b   1.000
_cell.length_c   1.000
_cell.angle_alpha   90.00
_cell.angle_beta   90.00
_cell.angle_gamma   90.00
#
_symmetry.space_group_name_H-M   'P 1'
#
loop_
_entity.id
_entity.type
_entity.pdbx_description
1 polymer ?
#
loop_
_entity_poly.entity_id
_entity_poly.type
_entity_poly.pdbx_seq_one_letter_code
_entity_poly.pdbx_strand_id
1 'polypeptide(L)'
;MNVGWQWGFGIPAVAMAIAVVFFFSGTRLYRNQKPGGSPLTRICQVLIASFRKYRIEVPADKSLLYECKDAESAIKGSRKLEHTEDLGFFDKAAVEMQSDHMKASVDPWRLCTVTQVEELKAIIRLLPVWATGIIFATVYGQMSTLFVLQGLTMDARVGKSSFEIPAASLGIFDTLSVIFWVPIYDRIIVPVARKFTGHKNGLTQLQRMGTGLFISIFSMLSAGILELIRLRYVRRHNYYDHKLEFFYEQAPDAMRSLCSALQLTTVALGNYLSTLLVTIVTRISTHNGKVGWIPDNLNYGHLHYFYWLLAVLSVLNLGVFLLVAKWYTYKKPLGTLR
;
A
#
# COMPACT_ATOMS: atom_id res chain seq x y z
N MET A 1 33.64 3.13 14.16
CA MET A 1 34.25 3.84 13.02
C MET A 1 33.11 4.48 12.24
N ASN A 2 32.77 5.74 12.53
CA ASN A 2 31.64 6.41 11.86
C ASN A 2 32.15 6.93 10.52
N VAL A 3 31.95 6.15 9.46
CA VAL A 3 32.18 6.64 8.10
C VAL A 3 31.09 7.69 7.85
N GLY A 4 31.49 8.96 7.72
CA GLY A 4 30.56 10.09 7.73
C GLY A 4 29.50 10.04 6.62
N TRP A 5 28.45 10.84 6.78
CA TRP A 5 27.32 10.98 5.85
C TRP A 5 27.71 11.15 4.38
N GLN A 6 28.86 11.78 4.12
CA GLN A 6 29.42 11.97 2.79
C GLN A 6 29.60 10.65 2.03
N TRP A 7 30.13 9.61 2.69
CA TRP A 7 30.29 8.30 2.08
C TRP A 7 28.97 7.54 1.99
N GLY A 8 28.12 7.68 3.01
CA GLY A 8 26.80 7.06 3.06
C GLY A 8 25.89 7.45 1.89
N PHE A 9 25.91 8.73 1.49
CA PHE A 9 25.16 9.21 0.32
C PHE A 9 25.97 9.20 -0.98
N GLY A 10 27.30 9.37 -0.90
CA GLY A 10 28.18 9.40 -2.06
C GLY A 10 28.22 8.07 -2.82
N ILE A 11 28.27 6.93 -2.12
CA ILE A 11 28.32 5.61 -2.77
C ILE A 11 27.04 5.34 -3.59
N PRO A 12 25.81 5.49 -3.05
CA PRO A 12 24.59 5.37 -3.85
C PRO A 12 24.51 6.35 -5.02
N ALA A 13 25.00 7.59 -4.86
CA ALA A 13 25.00 8.58 -5.94
C ALA A 13 25.89 8.14 -7.11
N VAL A 14 27.09 7.62 -6.82
CA VAL A 14 27.98 7.07 -7.85
C VAL A 14 27.37 5.83 -8.50
N ALA A 15 26.79 4.93 -7.71
CA ALA A 15 26.10 3.75 -8.25
C ALA A 15 24.94 4.13 -9.18
N MET A 16 24.16 5.16 -8.83
CA MET A 16 23.09 5.69 -9.68
C MET A 16 23.65 6.30 -10.98
N ALA A 17 24.74 7.07 -10.90
CA ALA A 17 25.40 7.62 -12.08
C ALA A 17 25.86 6.52 -13.05
N ILE A 18 26.46 5.44 -12.52
CA ILE A 18 26.86 4.26 -13.29
C ILE A 18 25.63 3.61 -13.95
N ALA A 19 24.54 3.41 -13.19
CA ALA A 19 23.31 2.82 -13.71
C ALA A 19 22.71 3.63 -14.87
N VAL A 20 22.73 4.97 -14.77
CA VAL A 20 22.27 5.88 -15.83
C VAL A 20 23.13 5.74 -17.10
N VAL A 21 24.46 5.66 -16.96
CA VAL A 21 25.37 5.44 -18.09
C VAL A 21 25.06 4.12 -18.80
N PHE A 22 24.86 3.03 -18.05
CA PHE A 22 24.47 1.74 -18.64
C PHE A 22 23.10 1.81 -19.33
N PHE A 23 22.13 2.49 -18.74
CA PHE A 23 20.80 2.67 -19.32
C PHE A 23 20.86 3.37 -20.69
N PHE A 24 21.60 4.48 -20.79
CA PHE A 24 21.75 5.21 -22.05
C PHE A 24 22.57 4.42 -23.08
N SER A 25 23.62 3.73 -22.65
CA SER A 25 24.41 2.86 -23.52
C SER A 25 23.57 1.73 -24.14
N GLY A 26 22.61 1.18 -23.38
CA GLY A 26 21.69 0.14 -23.82
C GLY A 26 20.51 0.61 -24.67
N THR A 27 20.32 1.92 -24.87
CA THR A 27 19.10 2.47 -25.52
C THR A 27 18.90 1.93 -26.95
N ARG A 28 19.97 1.63 -27.68
CA ARG A 28 19.89 1.05 -29.04
C ARG A 28 19.35 -0.38 -29.07
N LEU A 29 19.43 -1.11 -27.96
CA LEU A 29 18.94 -2.49 -27.84
C LEU A 29 17.46 -2.55 -27.43
N TYR A 30 16.87 -1.42 -27.02
CA TYR A 30 15.50 -1.38 -26.55
C TYR A 30 14.50 -1.42 -27.69
N ARG A 31 13.52 -2.32 -27.58
CA ARG A 31 12.36 -2.37 -28.46
C ARG A 31 11.21 -1.56 -27.86
N ASN A 32 10.96 -0.40 -28.44
CA ASN A 32 9.91 0.51 -27.95
C ASN A 32 8.52 -0.07 -28.22
N GLN A 33 7.73 -0.21 -27.16
CA GLN A 33 6.31 -0.56 -27.25
C GLN A 33 5.50 0.68 -27.63
N LYS A 34 4.52 0.52 -28.52
CA LYS A 34 3.61 1.62 -28.86
C LYS A 34 2.79 2.01 -27.62
N PRO A 35 2.57 3.31 -27.36
CA PRO A 35 1.83 3.75 -26.17
C PRO A 35 0.38 3.24 -26.24
N GLY A 36 -0.05 2.48 -25.22
CA GLY A 36 -1.38 1.84 -25.14
C GLY A 36 -2.53 2.76 -24.66
N GLY A 37 -2.36 4.08 -24.75
CA GLY A 37 -3.26 5.05 -24.14
C GLY A 37 -3.14 5.11 -22.61
N SER A 38 -3.86 6.05 -21.98
CA SER A 38 -3.86 6.23 -20.51
C SER A 38 -5.11 5.61 -19.89
N PRO A 39 -4.99 4.68 -18.93
CA PRO A 39 -6.11 4.14 -18.16
C PRO A 39 -6.90 5.22 -17.41
N LEU A 40 -6.21 6.26 -16.91
CA LEU A 40 -6.85 7.39 -16.23
C LEU A 40 -7.77 8.17 -17.18
N THR A 41 -7.35 8.38 -18.43
CA THR A 41 -8.19 9.04 -19.43
C THR A 41 -9.45 8.23 -19.71
N ARG A 42 -9.37 6.89 -19.78
CA ARG A 42 -10.54 6.01 -19.96
C ARG A 42 -11.52 6.10 -18.77
N ILE A 43 -11.00 6.14 -17.54
CA ILE A 43 -11.82 6.33 -16.34
C ILE A 43 -12.57 7.67 -16.41
N CYS A 44 -11.86 8.76 -16.72
CA CYS A 44 -12.48 10.07 -16.89
C CYS A 44 -13.52 10.09 -18.01
N GLN A 45 -13.26 9.41 -19.14
CA GLN A 45 -14.20 9.29 -20.25
C GLN A 45 -15.52 8.65 -19.81
N VAL A 46 -15.47 7.51 -19.11
CA VAL A 46 -16.67 6.81 -18.63
C VAL A 46 -17.44 7.67 -17.63
N LEU A 47 -16.74 8.32 -16.69
CA LEU A 47 -17.38 9.22 -15.73
C LEU A 47 -18.12 10.35 -16.45
N ILE A 48 -17.44 11.08 -17.34
CA ILE A 48 -18.03 12.21 -18.06
C ILE A 48 -19.18 11.76 -18.97
N ALA A 49 -19.02 10.66 -19.70
CA ALA A 49 -20.07 10.11 -20.56
C ALA A 49 -21.31 9.69 -19.75
N SER A 50 -21.12 9.05 -18.59
CA SER A 50 -22.22 8.66 -17.69
C SER A 50 -22.98 9.87 -17.15
N PHE A 51 -22.27 10.91 -16.71
CA PHE A 51 -22.89 12.15 -16.23
C PHE A 51 -23.60 12.93 -17.34
N ARG A 52 -23.04 12.96 -18.55
CA ARG A 52 -23.71 13.56 -19.72
C ARG A 52 -24.99 12.82 -20.07
N LYS A 53 -25.00 11.49 -19.92
CA LYS A 53 -26.15 10.63 -20.22
C LYS A 53 -27.03 10.34 -19.00
N TYR A 54 -26.96 11.14 -17.93
CA TYR A 54 -27.64 10.78 -16.67
C TYR A 54 -29.17 10.64 -16.78
N ARG A 55 -29.81 11.39 -17.69
CA ARG A 55 -31.27 11.36 -17.91
C ARG A 55 -31.75 10.20 -18.79
N ILE A 56 -30.84 9.41 -19.35
CA ILE A 56 -31.19 8.34 -20.29
C ILE A 56 -31.34 7.03 -19.54
N GLU A 57 -32.35 6.26 -19.93
CA GLU A 57 -32.60 4.92 -19.41
C GLU A 57 -31.72 3.91 -20.12
N VAL A 58 -31.22 2.94 -19.35
CA VAL A 58 -30.43 1.84 -19.87
C VAL A 58 -31.40 0.83 -20.50
N PRO A 59 -31.19 0.40 -21.76
CA PRO A 59 -32.05 -0.58 -22.41
C PRO A 59 -32.17 -1.88 -21.60
N ALA A 60 -33.36 -2.50 -21.62
CA ALA A 60 -33.60 -3.78 -20.96
C ALA A 60 -32.78 -4.91 -21.60
N ASP A 61 -32.57 -4.85 -22.92
CA ASP A 61 -31.69 -5.76 -23.64
C ASP A 61 -30.25 -5.23 -23.64
N LYS A 62 -29.40 -5.90 -22.86
CA LYS A 62 -28.00 -5.51 -22.61
C LYS A 62 -27.07 -5.82 -23.78
N SER A 63 -27.52 -6.62 -24.75
CA SER A 63 -26.80 -6.84 -26.00
C SER A 63 -26.74 -5.59 -26.88
N LEU A 64 -27.61 -4.61 -26.62
CA LEU A 64 -27.67 -3.33 -27.32
C LEU A 64 -26.66 -2.30 -26.80
N LEU A 65 -25.88 -2.63 -25.77
CA LEU A 65 -24.83 -1.74 -25.27
C LEU A 65 -23.64 -1.73 -26.24
N TYR A 66 -23.03 -0.55 -26.40
CA TYR A 66 -21.94 -0.35 -27.35
C TYR A 66 -20.67 -1.13 -26.95
N GLU A 67 -20.20 -2.01 -27.82
CA GLU A 67 -18.96 -2.77 -27.67
C GLU A 67 -18.22 -2.86 -29.00
N CYS A 68 -16.88 -2.95 -28.98
CA CYS A 68 -16.11 -3.10 -30.21
C CYS A 68 -16.41 -4.45 -30.87
N LYS A 69 -16.48 -4.51 -32.21
CA LYS A 69 -16.80 -5.75 -32.95
C LYS A 69 -15.70 -6.82 -32.89
N ASP A 70 -14.45 -6.42 -32.67
CA ASP A 70 -13.30 -7.34 -32.65
C ASP A 70 -13.23 -8.19 -31.37
N ALA A 71 -12.61 -9.37 -31.42
CA ALA A 71 -12.41 -10.23 -30.25
C ALA A 71 -11.46 -9.60 -29.21
N GLU A 72 -10.63 -8.63 -29.64
CA GLU A 72 -9.76 -7.84 -28.78
C GLU A 72 -10.47 -6.55 -28.33
N SER A 73 -10.21 -6.11 -27.10
CA SER A 73 -10.59 -4.77 -26.64
C SER A 73 -9.96 -3.70 -27.55
N ALA A 74 -10.46 -2.47 -27.51
CA ALA A 74 -9.82 -1.30 -28.15
C ALA A 74 -8.33 -1.12 -27.77
N ILE A 75 -7.87 -1.75 -26.68
CA ILE A 75 -6.46 -1.92 -26.35
C ILE A 75 -5.98 -3.29 -26.83
N LYS A 76 -4.99 -3.29 -27.73
CA LYS A 76 -4.30 -4.48 -28.20
C LYS A 76 -3.74 -5.28 -27.02
N GLY A 77 -4.25 -6.48 -26.79
CA GLY A 77 -3.87 -7.37 -25.68
C GLY A 77 -4.77 -7.35 -24.43
N SER A 78 -5.80 -6.49 -24.36
CA SER A 78 -6.80 -6.52 -23.28
C SER A 78 -8.00 -7.41 -23.63
N ARG A 79 -8.50 -8.16 -22.65
CA ARG A 79 -9.66 -9.06 -22.81
C ARG A 79 -10.96 -8.31 -22.53
N LYS A 80 -12.02 -8.65 -23.26
CA LYS A 80 -13.37 -8.17 -22.97
C LYS A 80 -13.85 -8.65 -21.60
N LEU A 81 -14.60 -7.79 -20.92
CA LEU A 81 -15.19 -8.07 -19.62
C LEU A 81 -16.69 -8.32 -19.79
N GLU A 82 -17.23 -9.30 -19.06
CA GLU A 82 -18.67 -9.51 -19.00
C GLU A 82 -19.35 -8.34 -18.28
N HIS A 83 -20.50 -7.92 -18.82
CA HIS A 83 -21.34 -6.91 -18.20
C HIS A 83 -21.89 -7.42 -16.85
N THR A 84 -21.88 -6.55 -15.83
CA THR A 84 -22.47 -6.83 -14.51
C THR A 84 -23.59 -5.84 -14.18
N GLU A 85 -24.63 -6.30 -13.49
CA GLU A 85 -25.81 -5.49 -13.14
C GLU A 85 -25.54 -4.40 -12.08
N ASP A 86 -24.50 -4.56 -11.25
CA ASP A 86 -24.19 -3.58 -10.22
C ASP A 86 -23.62 -2.29 -10.82
N LEU A 87 -23.88 -1.16 -10.13
CA LEU A 87 -23.47 0.18 -10.55
C LEU A 87 -24.02 0.57 -11.94
N GLY A 88 -25.30 0.26 -12.18
CA GLY A 88 -26.01 0.51 -13.44
C GLY A 88 -26.01 1.97 -13.94
N PHE A 89 -25.68 2.92 -13.06
CA PHE A 89 -25.46 4.32 -13.45
C PHE A 89 -24.37 4.46 -14.53
N PHE A 90 -23.28 3.70 -14.44
CA PHE A 90 -22.16 3.82 -15.40
C PHE A 90 -22.45 3.15 -16.73
N ASP A 91 -23.43 2.25 -16.81
CA ASP A 91 -23.85 1.62 -18.07
C ASP A 91 -24.45 2.63 -19.04
N LYS A 92 -24.91 3.78 -18.53
CA LYS A 92 -25.37 4.92 -19.33
C LYS A 92 -24.29 5.44 -20.29
N ALA A 93 -23.01 5.29 -19.97
CA ALA A 93 -21.92 5.67 -20.88
C ALA A 93 -21.84 4.80 -22.14
N ALA A 94 -22.37 3.57 -22.08
CA ALA A 94 -22.38 2.62 -23.20
C ALA A 94 -23.71 2.58 -23.97
N VAL A 95 -24.69 3.43 -23.61
CA VAL A 95 -25.96 3.53 -24.34
C VAL A 95 -25.76 4.31 -25.63
N GLU A 96 -26.06 3.68 -26.76
CA GLU A 96 -25.94 4.29 -28.09
C GLU A 96 -27.09 5.27 -28.37
N MET A 97 -26.77 6.44 -28.91
CA MET A 97 -27.77 7.44 -29.32
C MET A 97 -27.61 7.79 -30.79
N GLN A 98 -28.71 8.14 -31.47
CA GLN A 98 -28.66 8.59 -32.87
C GLN A 98 -27.71 9.78 -33.09
N SER A 99 -27.59 10.68 -32.09
CA SER A 99 -26.69 11.83 -32.14
C SER A 99 -25.19 11.49 -32.07
N ASP A 100 -24.83 10.25 -31.71
CA ASP A 100 -23.45 9.79 -31.60
C ASP A 100 -22.88 9.36 -32.96
N HIS A 101 -23.73 9.10 -33.96
CA HIS A 101 -23.37 8.75 -35.34
C HIS A 101 -23.32 9.95 -36.30
N MET A 102 -23.56 11.18 -35.82
CA MET A 102 -23.54 12.37 -36.69
C MET A 102 -22.13 12.76 -37.17
N LYS A 103 -21.07 12.18 -36.61
CA LYS A 103 -19.68 12.37 -37.03
C LYS A 103 -19.11 11.06 -37.57
N ALA A 104 -18.17 11.15 -38.52
CA ALA A 104 -17.51 10.00 -39.13
C ALA A 104 -16.73 9.11 -38.12
N SER A 105 -16.44 9.63 -36.92
CA SER A 105 -15.78 8.90 -35.84
C SER A 105 -16.52 9.10 -34.51
N VAL A 106 -16.66 8.02 -33.74
CA VAL A 106 -17.28 8.03 -32.41
C VAL A 106 -16.39 8.82 -31.42
N ASP A 107 -16.96 9.84 -30.78
CA ASP A 107 -16.28 10.65 -29.75
C ASP A 107 -16.15 9.86 -28.42
N PRO A 108 -14.93 9.51 -27.94
CA PRO A 108 -14.74 8.67 -26.75
C PRO A 108 -15.23 9.29 -25.42
N TRP A 109 -15.51 10.60 -25.41
CA TRP A 109 -16.03 11.35 -24.26
C TRP A 109 -17.57 11.45 -24.23
N ARG A 110 -18.24 10.81 -25.21
CA ARG A 110 -19.71 10.75 -25.31
C ARG A 110 -20.23 9.31 -25.33
N LEU A 111 -19.49 8.41 -25.96
CA LEU A 111 -19.82 6.98 -26.03
C LEU A 111 -18.60 6.15 -25.64
N CYS A 112 -18.78 5.27 -24.66
CA CYS A 112 -17.75 4.37 -24.17
C CYS A 112 -18.16 2.91 -24.40
N THR A 113 -17.18 2.02 -24.52
CA THR A 113 -17.43 0.58 -24.64
C THR A 113 -17.88 -0.04 -23.32
N VAL A 114 -18.66 -1.13 -23.36
CA VAL A 114 -19.00 -1.92 -22.16
C VAL A 114 -17.74 -2.36 -21.41
N THR A 115 -16.70 -2.78 -22.12
CA THR A 115 -15.42 -3.12 -21.50
C THR A 115 -14.81 -1.96 -20.71
N GLN A 116 -14.84 -0.72 -21.21
CA GLN A 116 -14.38 0.47 -20.46
C GLN A 116 -15.22 0.73 -19.21
N VAL A 117 -16.55 0.59 -19.32
CA VAL A 117 -17.46 0.76 -18.19
C VAL A 117 -17.18 -0.30 -17.11
N GLU A 118 -16.98 -1.55 -17.53
CA GLU A 118 -16.69 -2.65 -16.63
C GLU A 118 -15.30 -2.53 -15.99
N GLU A 119 -14.30 -1.98 -16.70
CA GLU A 119 -13.00 -1.62 -16.09
C GLU A 119 -13.20 -0.61 -14.94
N LEU A 120 -13.99 0.45 -15.15
CA LEU A 120 -14.29 1.42 -14.09
C LEU A 120 -15.01 0.77 -12.91
N LYS A 121 -16.06 -0.01 -13.17
CA LYS A 121 -16.81 -0.72 -12.12
C LYS A 121 -15.89 -1.66 -11.31
N ALA A 122 -14.95 -2.34 -11.98
CA ALA A 122 -13.97 -3.20 -11.31
C ALA A 122 -13.06 -2.41 -10.36
N ILE A 123 -12.57 -1.24 -10.80
CA ILE A 123 -11.76 -0.36 -9.96
C ILE A 123 -12.57 0.12 -8.75
N ILE A 124 -13.82 0.56 -8.95
CA ILE A 124 -14.69 1.00 -7.85
C ILE A 124 -14.91 -0.12 -6.82
N ARG A 125 -15.10 -1.37 -7.27
CA ARG A 125 -15.22 -2.54 -6.37
C ARG A 125 -13.94 -2.86 -5.62
N LEU A 126 -12.78 -2.55 -6.19
CA LEU A 126 -11.47 -2.75 -5.55
C LEU A 126 -11.16 -1.67 -4.50
N LEU A 127 -11.74 -0.46 -4.60
CA LEU A 127 -11.43 0.65 -3.69
C LEU A 127 -11.64 0.32 -2.20
N PRO A 128 -12.74 -0.32 -1.76
CA PRO A 128 -12.91 -0.69 -0.36
C PRO A 128 -11.85 -1.68 0.14
N VAL A 129 -11.48 -2.66 -0.68
CA VAL A 129 -10.41 -3.62 -0.36
C VAL A 129 -9.08 -2.90 -0.26
N TRP A 130 -8.77 -2.05 -1.24
CA TRP A 130 -7.55 -1.23 -1.24
C TRP A 130 -7.47 -0.31 -0.02
N ALA A 131 -8.59 0.29 0.40
CA ALA A 131 -8.65 1.18 1.56
C ALA A 131 -8.24 0.47 2.86
N THR A 132 -8.62 -0.80 3.05
CA THR A 132 -8.17 -1.58 4.22
C THR A 132 -6.66 -1.87 4.22
N GLY A 133 -6.02 -1.83 3.05
CA GLY A 133 -4.56 -1.95 2.92
C GLY A 133 -3.81 -0.73 3.46
N ILE A 134 -4.48 0.42 3.64
CA ILE A 134 -3.86 1.64 4.17
C ILE A 134 -3.37 1.42 5.60
N ILE A 135 -4.16 0.76 6.45
CA ILE A 135 -3.78 0.51 7.84
C ILE A 135 -2.58 -0.44 7.91
N PHE A 136 -2.54 -1.46 7.06
CA PHE A 136 -1.37 -2.33 6.92
C PHE A 136 -0.12 -1.54 6.53
N ALA A 137 -0.23 -0.65 5.53
CA ALA A 137 0.88 0.19 5.10
C ALA A 137 1.38 1.12 6.22
N THR A 138 0.48 1.66 7.04
CA THR A 138 0.84 2.44 8.25
C THR A 138 1.63 1.60 9.24
N VAL A 139 1.18 0.37 9.53
CA VAL A 139 1.87 -0.55 10.45
C VAL A 139 3.24 -0.94 9.90
N TYR A 140 3.31 -1.34 8.63
CA TYR A 140 4.55 -1.70 7.96
C TYR A 140 5.55 -0.54 7.93
N GLY A 141 5.07 0.68 7.69
CA GLY A 141 5.90 1.89 7.70
C GLY A 141 6.62 2.14 9.04
N GLN A 142 6.04 1.73 10.16
CA GLN A 142 6.65 1.91 11.50
C GLN A 142 7.98 1.16 11.66
N MET A 143 8.20 0.11 10.87
CA MET A 143 9.42 -0.69 10.91
C MET A 143 10.67 0.15 10.58
N SER A 144 10.53 1.12 9.66
CA SER A 144 11.65 1.98 9.24
C SER A 144 11.92 3.16 10.18
N THR A 145 10.96 3.48 11.06
CA THR A 145 10.99 4.68 11.90
C THR A 145 10.97 4.34 13.38
N LEU A 146 9.79 4.03 13.94
CA LEU A 146 9.60 3.82 15.38
C LEU A 146 10.36 2.60 15.90
N PHE A 147 10.46 1.54 15.10
CA PHE A 147 11.24 0.36 15.50
C PHE A 147 12.74 0.65 15.55
N VAL A 148 13.23 1.50 14.64
CA VAL A 148 14.61 1.98 14.66
C VAL A 148 14.84 2.87 15.88
N LEU A 149 13.94 3.81 16.16
CA LEU A 149 13.99 4.67 17.36
C LEU A 149 13.97 3.85 18.65
N GLN A 150 13.11 2.83 18.73
CA GLN A 150 13.06 1.90 19.86
C GLN A 150 14.40 1.15 19.99
N GLY A 151 14.93 0.64 18.87
CA GLY A 151 16.22 -0.05 18.82
C GLY A 151 17.41 0.81 19.26
N LEU A 152 17.40 2.12 18.96
CA LEU A 152 18.45 3.05 19.42
C LEU A 152 18.53 3.17 20.95
N THR A 153 17.43 2.89 21.65
CA THR A 153 17.36 2.94 23.12
C THR A 153 17.60 1.58 23.78
N MET A 154 17.85 0.53 23.00
CA MET A 154 18.09 -0.83 23.48
C MET A 154 19.58 -1.17 23.46
N ASP A 155 19.98 -2.17 24.24
CA ASP A 155 21.34 -2.68 24.17
C ASP A 155 21.53 -3.47 22.86
N ALA A 156 22.37 -2.93 21.98
CA ALA A 156 22.64 -3.50 20.66
C ALA A 156 23.96 -4.30 20.60
N ARG A 157 24.57 -4.60 21.76
CA ARG A 157 25.82 -5.36 21.84
C ARG A 157 25.58 -6.84 21.55
N VAL A 158 26.47 -7.43 20.75
CA VAL A 158 26.40 -8.85 20.41
C VAL A 158 27.11 -9.68 21.48
N GLY A 159 26.32 -10.29 22.37
CA GLY A 159 26.82 -11.17 23.43
C GLY A 159 27.78 -10.44 24.38
N LYS A 160 29.00 -10.96 24.54
CA LYS A 160 30.05 -10.34 25.36
C LYS A 160 31.02 -9.47 24.56
N SER A 161 30.78 -9.29 23.26
CA SER A 161 31.69 -8.53 22.39
C SER A 161 31.49 -7.02 22.55
N SER A 162 32.50 -6.24 22.16
CA SER A 162 32.43 -4.78 22.05
C SER A 162 31.74 -4.30 20.76
N PHE A 163 31.18 -5.22 19.96
CA PHE A 163 30.54 -4.89 18.68
C PHE A 163 29.08 -4.51 18.91
N GLU A 164 28.72 -3.31 18.47
CA GLU A 164 27.37 -2.76 18.54
C GLU A 164 26.72 -2.77 17.15
N ILE A 165 25.57 -3.43 17.04
CA ILE A 165 24.80 -3.43 15.78
C ILE A 165 24.06 -2.09 15.67
N PRO A 166 24.22 -1.33 14.57
CA PRO A 166 23.44 -0.11 14.38
C PRO A 166 21.95 -0.41 14.30
N ALA A 167 21.11 0.32 15.03
CA ALA A 167 19.66 0.09 15.06
C ALA A 167 18.98 0.20 13.67
N ALA A 168 19.52 1.02 12.77
CA ALA A 168 19.05 1.09 11.38
C ALA A 168 19.18 -0.25 10.62
N SER A 169 20.10 -1.12 11.06
CA SER A 169 20.30 -2.46 10.48
C SER A 169 19.18 -3.44 10.85
N LEU A 170 18.24 -3.08 11.75
CA LEU A 170 17.10 -3.93 12.10
C LEU A 170 16.23 -4.29 10.89
N GLY A 171 16.24 -3.47 9.83
CA GLY A 171 15.58 -3.79 8.55
C GLY A 171 16.11 -5.08 7.88
N ILE A 172 17.31 -5.57 8.23
CA ILE A 172 17.84 -6.83 7.69
C ILE A 172 16.95 -8.02 8.03
N PHE A 173 16.28 -8.00 9.19
CA PHE A 173 15.39 -9.08 9.61
C PHE A 173 14.19 -9.24 8.68
N ASP A 174 13.68 -8.13 8.12
CA ASP A 174 12.63 -8.17 7.11
C ASP A 174 13.13 -8.82 5.82
N THR A 175 14.29 -8.41 5.34
CA THR A 175 14.90 -9.00 4.13
C THR A 175 15.15 -10.51 4.30
N LEU A 176 15.73 -10.92 5.43
CA LEU A 176 15.96 -12.34 5.75
C LEU A 176 14.64 -13.11 5.88
N SER A 177 13.63 -12.50 6.50
CA SER A 177 12.28 -13.07 6.62
C SER A 177 11.66 -13.31 5.24
N VAL A 178 11.74 -12.36 4.31
CA VAL A 178 11.24 -12.52 2.93
C VAL A 178 11.98 -13.64 2.20
N ILE A 179 13.31 -13.68 2.28
CA ILE A 179 14.14 -14.73 1.67
C ILE A 179 13.75 -16.12 2.19
N PHE A 180 13.42 -16.23 3.48
CA PHE A 180 13.02 -17.48 4.10
C PHE A 180 11.57 -17.87 3.79
N TRP A 181 10.62 -16.94 3.94
CA TRP A 181 9.19 -17.22 3.85
C TRP A 181 8.67 -17.37 2.43
N VAL A 182 9.23 -16.66 1.44
CA VAL A 182 8.76 -16.77 0.04
C VAL A 182 8.92 -18.20 -0.51
N PRO A 183 10.10 -18.86 -0.40
CA PRO A 183 10.25 -20.25 -0.83
C PRO A 183 9.33 -21.21 -0.06
N ILE A 184 9.17 -21.01 1.25
CA ILE A 184 8.26 -21.84 2.08
C ILE A 184 6.81 -21.67 1.62
N TYR A 185 6.42 -20.44 1.34
CA TYR A 185 5.10 -20.12 0.86
C TYR A 185 4.81 -20.83 -0.47
N ASP A 186 5.71 -20.69 -1.44
CA ASP A 186 5.50 -21.25 -2.79
C ASP A 186 5.66 -22.77 -2.84
N ARG A 187 6.58 -23.35 -2.07
CA ARG A 187 6.88 -24.79 -2.13
C ARG A 187 6.08 -25.64 -1.14
N ILE A 188 5.65 -25.07 -0.01
CA ILE A 188 4.97 -25.83 1.06
C ILE A 188 3.54 -25.35 1.20
N ILE A 189 3.33 -24.06 1.46
CA ILE A 189 1.99 -23.53 1.79
C ILE A 189 1.05 -23.62 0.59
N VAL A 190 1.50 -23.21 -0.61
CA VAL A 190 0.65 -23.22 -1.82
C VAL A 190 0.24 -24.64 -2.24
N PRO A 191 1.13 -25.64 -2.33
CA PRO A 191 0.73 -27.01 -2.68
C PRO A 191 -0.20 -27.64 -1.65
N VAL A 192 0.06 -27.43 -0.35
CA VAL A 192 -0.81 -27.92 0.73
C VAL A 192 -2.17 -27.25 0.65
N ALA A 193 -2.22 -25.92 0.54
CA ALA A 193 -3.47 -25.18 0.41
C ALA A 193 -4.25 -25.64 -0.83
N ARG A 194 -3.59 -25.86 -1.98
CA ARG A 194 -4.24 -26.36 -3.21
C ARG A 194 -4.90 -27.72 -2.98
N LYS A 195 -4.30 -28.61 -2.18
CA LYS A 195 -4.88 -29.91 -1.83
C LYS A 195 -6.20 -29.77 -1.06
N PHE A 196 -6.31 -28.77 -0.20
CA PHE A 196 -7.52 -28.55 0.62
C PHE A 196 -8.57 -27.65 -0.05
N THR A 197 -8.16 -26.62 -0.77
CA THR A 197 -9.08 -25.61 -1.33
C THR A 197 -9.53 -25.90 -2.75
N GLY A 198 -8.83 -26.79 -3.47
CA GLY A 198 -9.06 -27.08 -4.89
C GLY A 198 -8.78 -25.90 -5.84
N HIS A 199 -8.32 -24.75 -5.33
CA HIS A 199 -8.08 -23.55 -6.14
C HIS A 199 -6.72 -23.62 -6.84
N LYS A 200 -6.65 -23.15 -8.09
CA LYS A 200 -5.40 -23.11 -8.88
C LYS A 200 -4.25 -22.43 -8.13
N ASN A 201 -4.51 -21.42 -7.32
CA ASN A 201 -3.46 -20.70 -6.58
C ASN A 201 -3.33 -21.13 -5.10
N GLY A 202 -3.99 -22.21 -4.67
CA GLY A 202 -4.06 -22.61 -3.26
C GLY A 202 -4.94 -21.69 -2.44
N LEU A 203 -4.43 -20.54 -2.00
CA LEU A 203 -5.21 -19.52 -1.30
C LEU A 203 -5.68 -18.42 -2.25
N THR A 204 -6.89 -17.91 -2.03
CA THR A 204 -7.41 -16.76 -2.81
C THR A 204 -6.62 -15.49 -2.49
N GLN A 205 -6.60 -14.52 -3.41
CA GLN A 205 -5.88 -13.26 -3.19
C GLN A 205 -6.39 -12.51 -1.95
N LEU A 206 -7.71 -12.47 -1.74
CA LEU A 206 -8.30 -11.86 -0.55
C LEU A 206 -7.94 -12.62 0.73
N GLN A 207 -7.90 -13.95 0.71
CA GLN A 207 -7.45 -14.73 1.88
C GLN A 207 -6.00 -14.41 2.24
N ARG A 208 -5.11 -14.32 1.25
CA ARG A 208 -3.70 -13.94 1.45
C ARG A 208 -3.57 -12.54 2.05
N MET A 209 -4.33 -11.56 1.54
CA MET A 209 -4.37 -10.21 2.09
C MET A 209 -4.88 -10.20 3.55
N GLY A 210 -5.97 -10.93 3.83
CA GLY A 210 -6.53 -11.06 5.18
C GLY A 210 -5.57 -11.69 6.18
N THR A 211 -4.81 -12.72 5.77
CA THR A 211 -3.78 -13.33 6.63
C THR A 211 -2.67 -12.34 6.99
N GLY A 212 -2.26 -11.48 6.06
CA GLY A 212 -1.26 -10.43 6.32
C GLY A 212 -1.76 -9.41 7.34
N LEU A 213 -3.01 -8.94 7.18
CA LEU A 213 -3.67 -8.04 8.13
C LEU A 213 -3.76 -8.66 9.52
N PHE A 214 -4.10 -9.95 9.62
CA PHE A 214 -4.16 -10.66 10.89
C PHE A 214 -2.80 -10.76 11.57
N ILE A 215 -1.75 -11.15 10.84
CA ILE A 215 -0.38 -11.26 11.36
C ILE A 215 0.15 -9.90 11.84
N SER A 216 -0.19 -8.80 11.15
CA SER A 216 0.23 -7.46 11.57
C SER A 216 -0.30 -7.05 12.94
N ILE A 217 -1.46 -7.56 13.38
CA ILE A 217 -1.99 -7.30 14.72
C ILE A 217 -1.03 -7.84 15.78
N PHE A 218 -0.59 -9.10 15.62
CA PHE A 218 0.36 -9.71 16.56
C PHE A 218 1.71 -8.99 16.56
N SER A 219 2.18 -8.53 15.41
CA SER A 219 3.40 -7.72 15.33
C SER A 219 3.29 -6.45 16.17
N MET A 220 2.18 -5.72 16.08
CA MET A 220 1.96 -4.50 16.88
C MET A 220 1.78 -4.79 18.37
N LEU A 221 1.08 -5.88 18.72
CA LEU A 221 0.94 -6.31 20.10
C LEU A 221 2.32 -6.65 20.72
N SER A 222 3.14 -7.41 20.00
CA SER A 222 4.50 -7.74 20.42
C SER A 222 5.37 -6.49 20.59
N ALA A 223 5.32 -5.54 19.65
CA ALA A 223 6.04 -4.27 19.77
C ALA A 223 5.59 -3.43 20.97
N GLY A 224 4.27 -3.36 21.21
CA GLY A 224 3.68 -2.69 22.37
C GLY A 224 4.12 -3.30 23.70
N ILE A 225 4.11 -4.64 23.79
CA ILE A 225 4.57 -5.37 24.97
C ILE A 225 6.07 -5.16 25.20
N LEU A 226 6.88 -5.23 24.14
CA LEU A 226 8.33 -5.00 24.22
C LEU A 226 8.63 -3.60 24.77
N GLU A 227 7.91 -2.58 24.30
CA GLU A 227 8.10 -1.21 24.76
C GLU A 227 7.67 -1.01 26.22
N LEU A 228 6.58 -1.67 26.65
CA LEU A 228 6.18 -1.68 28.06
C LEU A 228 7.25 -2.30 28.96
N ILE A 229 7.88 -3.40 28.52
CA ILE A 229 8.97 -4.04 29.25
C ILE A 229 10.19 -3.11 29.31
N ARG A 230 10.56 -2.50 28.17
CA ARG A 230 11.67 -1.54 28.09
C ARG A 230 11.49 -0.39 29.08
N LEU A 231 10.33 0.26 29.08
CA LEU A 231 10.03 1.37 29.98
C LEU A 231 10.01 0.97 31.45
N ARG A 232 9.50 -0.23 31.79
CA ARG A 232 9.56 -0.77 33.16
C ARG A 232 11.00 -1.01 33.60
N TYR A 233 11.86 -1.48 32.71
CA TYR A 233 13.27 -1.71 33.00
C TYR A 233 14.00 -0.39 33.30
N VAL A 234 13.79 0.63 32.47
CA VAL A 234 14.35 1.99 32.66
C VAL A 234 13.89 2.59 34.00
N ARG A 235 12.58 2.52 34.29
CA ARG A 235 12.01 3.05 35.54
C ARG A 235 12.57 2.39 36.79
N ARG A 236 12.83 1.07 36.76
CA ARG A 236 13.36 0.34 37.92
C ARG A 236 14.83 0.63 38.21
N HIS A 237 15.62 0.94 37.19
CA HIS A 237 17.07 1.15 37.32
C HIS A 237 17.47 2.62 37.27
N ASN A 238 16.50 3.54 37.30
CA ASN A 238 16.69 5.00 37.33
C ASN A 238 17.61 5.54 36.20
N TYR A 239 17.64 4.88 35.04
CA TYR A 239 18.43 5.27 33.87
C TYR A 239 17.77 6.42 33.07
N TYR A 240 17.29 7.46 33.74
CA TYR A 240 16.65 8.58 33.07
C TYR A 240 17.66 9.50 32.35
N ASP A 241 18.91 9.60 32.84
CA ASP A 241 19.73 10.80 32.57
C ASP A 241 21.14 10.64 31.95
N HIS A 242 21.54 9.52 31.31
CA HIS A 242 22.96 9.45 30.85
C HIS A 242 23.29 8.95 29.45
N LYS A 243 22.36 8.39 28.69
CA LYS A 243 22.66 7.94 27.31
C LYS A 243 21.86 8.65 26.23
N LEU A 244 20.69 9.21 26.54
CA LEU A 244 19.83 9.79 25.51
C LEU A 244 20.25 11.21 25.13
N GLU A 245 20.68 12.06 26.07
CA GLU A 245 21.12 13.43 25.77
C GLU A 245 22.33 13.49 24.83
N PHE A 246 23.33 12.64 25.02
CA PHE A 246 24.54 12.63 24.18
C PHE A 246 24.28 12.19 22.72
N PHE A 247 23.36 11.24 22.50
CA PHE A 247 22.98 10.83 21.16
C PHE A 247 22.02 11.82 20.48
N TYR A 248 21.24 12.57 21.26
CA TYR A 248 20.37 13.65 20.74
C TYR A 248 21.18 14.87 20.28
N GLU A 249 22.27 15.23 20.95
CA GLU A 249 23.15 16.33 20.50
C GLU A 249 23.93 16.02 19.20
N GLN A 250 24.05 14.75 18.81
CA GLN A 250 24.77 14.35 17.59
C GLN A 250 23.87 13.96 16.40
N ALA A 251 22.55 13.91 16.57
CA ALA A 251 21.61 13.66 15.49
C ALA A 251 21.30 14.98 14.76
N PRO A 252 21.71 15.18 13.49
CA PRO A 252 21.46 16.45 12.80
C PRO A 252 19.96 16.69 12.59
N ASP A 253 19.52 17.94 12.76
CA ASP A 253 18.12 18.40 12.69
C ASP A 253 17.38 18.04 11.39
N ALA A 254 18.12 17.66 10.32
CA ALA A 254 17.58 17.23 9.04
C ALA A 254 17.01 15.79 9.03
N MET A 255 17.28 14.97 10.05
CA MET A 255 16.84 13.56 10.06
C MET A 255 15.37 13.34 10.43
N ARG A 256 14.65 14.38 10.87
CA ARG A 256 13.20 14.27 11.15
C ARG A 256 12.33 14.30 9.88
N SER A 257 12.82 14.87 8.77
CA SER A 257 12.04 15.01 7.53
C SER A 257 12.45 14.03 6.42
N LEU A 258 13.71 13.57 6.40
CA LEU A 258 14.23 12.72 5.32
C LEU A 258 13.78 11.24 5.41
N CYS A 259 13.60 10.70 6.62
CA CYS A 259 13.01 9.35 6.82
C CYS A 259 11.51 9.30 6.45
N SER A 260 10.85 10.45 6.41
CA SER A 260 9.47 10.61 5.92
C SER A 260 9.42 10.72 4.39
N ALA A 261 10.52 11.12 3.75
CA ALA A 261 10.60 11.43 2.31
C ALA A 261 10.95 10.22 1.42
N LEU A 262 11.61 9.18 1.95
CA LEU A 262 11.96 7.97 1.19
C LEU A 262 10.83 6.93 1.10
N GLN A 263 9.71 7.14 1.81
CA GLN A 263 8.49 6.33 1.75
C GLN A 263 7.53 6.76 0.60
N LEU A 264 7.95 7.69 -0.27
CA LEU A 264 7.09 8.30 -1.29
C LEU A 264 6.94 7.43 -2.55
N THR A 265 5.86 6.68 -2.58
CA THR A 265 4.90 6.64 -3.71
C THR A 265 3.67 5.80 -3.36
N THR A 266 3.78 4.87 -2.41
CA THR A 266 2.65 4.04 -1.94
C THR A 266 2.02 4.55 -0.63
N VAL A 267 2.74 5.39 0.12
CA VAL A 267 2.31 5.89 1.45
C VAL A 267 1.67 7.29 1.40
N ALA A 268 1.73 8.02 0.28
CA ALA A 268 1.21 9.40 0.20
C ALA A 268 -0.26 9.55 0.63
N LEU A 269 -1.16 8.65 0.21
CA LEU A 269 -2.59 8.68 0.62
C LEU A 269 -2.81 8.23 2.08
N GLY A 270 -2.03 7.26 2.55
CA GLY A 270 -2.05 6.81 3.94
C GLY A 270 -1.46 7.83 4.91
N ASN A 271 -0.46 8.60 4.48
CA ASN A 271 0.16 9.67 5.25
C ASN A 271 -0.76 10.88 5.39
N TYR A 272 -1.54 11.28 4.37
CA TYR A 272 -2.49 12.38 4.60
C TYR A 272 -3.55 11.99 5.65
N LEU A 273 -4.06 10.76 5.61
CA LEU A 273 -5.01 10.27 6.60
C LEU A 273 -4.36 10.03 7.98
N SER A 274 -3.13 9.53 8.01
CA SER A 274 -2.34 9.31 9.23
C SER A 274 -1.89 10.62 9.87
N THR A 275 -1.44 11.60 9.09
CA THR A 275 -1.15 12.97 9.55
C THR A 275 -2.43 13.62 10.07
N LEU A 276 -3.58 13.42 9.42
CA LEU A 276 -4.86 13.95 9.89
C LEU A 276 -5.28 13.27 11.22
N LEU A 277 -5.12 11.94 11.33
CA LEU A 277 -5.34 11.17 12.56
C LEU A 277 -4.39 11.58 13.69
N VAL A 278 -3.09 11.69 13.42
CA VAL A 278 -2.07 12.12 14.38
C VAL A 278 -2.30 13.57 14.78
N THR A 279 -2.72 14.45 13.86
CA THR A 279 -3.08 15.84 14.17
C THR A 279 -4.30 15.90 15.07
N ILE A 280 -5.34 15.10 14.80
CA ILE A 280 -6.53 15.00 15.65
C ILE A 280 -6.18 14.45 17.04
N VAL A 281 -5.43 13.34 17.11
CA VAL A 281 -5.03 12.71 18.37
C VAL A 281 -4.10 13.61 19.17
N THR A 282 -3.19 14.32 18.52
CA THR A 282 -2.30 15.28 19.19
C THR A 282 -3.10 16.46 19.73
N ARG A 283 -4.00 17.04 18.91
CA ARG A 283 -4.86 18.17 19.33
C ARG A 283 -5.79 17.80 20.49
N ILE A 284 -6.28 16.56 20.52
CA ILE A 284 -7.11 16.04 21.62
C ILE A 284 -6.24 15.70 22.85
N SER A 285 -5.07 15.10 22.67
CA SER A 285 -4.20 14.65 23.78
C SER A 285 -3.42 15.78 24.45
N THR A 286 -3.17 16.89 23.75
CA THR A 286 -2.51 18.09 24.32
C THR A 286 -3.50 19.09 24.92
N HIS A 287 -4.80 18.79 24.92
CA HIS A 287 -5.79 19.62 25.58
C HIS A 287 -5.50 19.62 27.09
N ASN A 288 -5.11 20.79 27.62
CA ASN A 288 -4.65 21.07 29.00
C ASN A 288 -3.11 21.01 29.25
N GLY A 289 -2.26 21.13 28.23
CA GLY A 289 -0.81 21.36 28.43
C GLY A 289 0.00 20.14 28.87
N LYS A 290 -0.51 18.93 28.62
CA LYS A 290 0.19 17.66 28.90
C LYS A 290 1.10 17.24 27.74
N VAL A 291 2.21 16.58 28.06
CA VAL A 291 3.19 16.05 27.10
C VAL A 291 2.49 14.98 26.22
N GLY A 292 2.49 15.18 24.89
CA GLY A 292 1.80 14.30 23.94
C GLY A 292 2.33 12.86 23.90
N TRP A 293 1.63 11.95 23.20
CA TRP A 293 1.96 10.52 23.18
C TRP A 293 3.32 10.19 22.52
N ILE A 294 3.84 11.09 21.67
CA ILE A 294 5.15 10.99 21.01
C ILE A 294 5.97 12.26 21.32
N PRO A 295 6.65 12.35 22.49
CA PRO A 295 7.55 13.45 22.79
C PRO A 295 8.96 13.22 22.24
N ASP A 296 9.74 14.30 22.15
CA ASP A 296 11.13 14.30 21.67
C ASP A 296 12.06 13.39 22.48
N ASN A 297 11.72 13.05 23.73
CA ASN A 297 12.46 12.06 24.51
C ASN A 297 11.60 10.82 24.76
N LEU A 298 11.95 9.71 24.08
CA LEU A 298 11.24 8.44 24.13
C LEU A 298 11.14 7.83 25.56
N ASN A 299 12.02 8.23 26.49
CA ASN A 299 12.02 7.72 27.87
C ASN A 299 10.96 8.40 28.75
N TYR A 300 10.49 9.60 28.37
CA TYR A 300 9.36 10.29 29.00
C TYR A 300 8.05 10.11 28.23
N GLY A 301 8.10 9.52 27.03
CA GLY A 301 6.96 9.27 26.16
C GLY A 301 6.20 7.98 26.44
N HIS A 302 4.96 7.93 25.96
CA HIS A 302 4.10 6.76 26.04
C HIS A 302 3.96 6.06 24.68
N LEU A 303 5.09 5.72 24.05
CA LEU A 303 5.13 5.06 22.73
C LEU A 303 4.28 3.76 22.69
N HIS A 304 4.17 3.06 23.82
CA HIS A 304 3.29 1.90 23.95
C HIS A 304 1.81 2.21 23.67
N TYR A 305 1.28 3.39 24.04
CA TYR A 305 -0.11 3.75 23.70
C TYR A 305 -0.31 3.90 22.19
N PHE A 306 0.71 4.37 21.47
CA PHE A 306 0.66 4.43 20.01
C PHE A 306 0.63 3.04 19.37
N TYR A 307 1.44 2.09 19.85
CA TYR A 307 1.38 0.70 19.39
C TYR A 307 0.05 0.03 19.74
N TRP A 308 -0.52 0.28 20.93
CA TRP A 308 -1.85 -0.20 21.29
C TRP A 308 -2.95 0.38 20.40
N LEU A 309 -2.89 1.67 20.08
CA LEU A 309 -3.80 2.32 19.14
C LEU A 309 -3.73 1.64 17.76
N LEU A 310 -2.52 1.41 17.23
CA LEU A 310 -2.34 0.73 15.95
C LEU A 310 -2.84 -0.72 15.98
N ALA A 311 -2.66 -1.44 17.10
CA ALA A 311 -3.19 -2.78 17.27
C ALA A 311 -4.74 -2.78 17.24
N VAL A 312 -5.39 -1.89 18.00
CA VAL A 312 -6.86 -1.76 18.00
C VAL A 312 -7.37 -1.37 16.61
N LEU A 313 -6.72 -0.40 15.96
CA LEU A 313 -7.09 0.02 14.61
C LEU A 313 -6.93 -1.11 13.59
N SER A 314 -5.90 -1.94 13.74
CA SER A 314 -5.68 -3.12 12.90
C SER A 314 -6.74 -4.20 13.11
N VAL A 315 -7.21 -4.40 14.35
CA VAL A 315 -8.33 -5.31 14.66
C VAL A 315 -9.63 -4.80 14.01
N LEU A 316 -9.95 -3.52 14.16
CA LEU A 316 -11.12 -2.91 13.53
C LEU A 316 -11.03 -3.00 12.00
N ASN A 317 -9.85 -2.74 11.43
CA ASN A 317 -9.60 -2.84 10.00
C ASN A 317 -9.77 -4.27 9.47
N LEU A 318 -9.34 -5.27 10.22
CA LEU A 318 -9.58 -6.68 9.86
C LEU A 318 -11.09 -6.98 9.84
N GLY A 319 -11.86 -6.48 10.80
CA GLY A 319 -13.32 -6.61 10.81
C GLY A 319 -13.96 -6.01 9.56
N VAL A 320 -13.58 -4.78 9.20
CA VAL A 320 -14.05 -4.12 7.97
C VAL A 320 -13.62 -4.89 6.73
N PHE A 321 -12.36 -5.36 6.66
CA PHE A 321 -11.87 -6.16 5.56
C PHE A 321 -12.67 -7.44 5.36
N LEU A 322 -13.03 -8.15 6.44
CA LEU A 322 -13.83 -9.37 6.35
C LEU A 322 -15.25 -9.09 5.84
N LEU A 323 -15.87 -7.98 6.27
CA LEU A 323 -17.17 -7.56 5.76
C LEU A 323 -17.11 -7.22 4.26
N VAL A 324 -16.12 -6.42 3.86
CA VAL A 324 -15.88 -6.05 2.46
C VAL A 324 -15.57 -7.29 1.62
N ALA A 325 -14.72 -8.19 2.12
CA ALA A 325 -14.36 -9.43 1.44
C ALA A 325 -15.56 -10.37 1.23
N LYS A 326 -16.50 -10.39 2.18
CA LYS A 326 -17.75 -11.14 2.05
C LYS A 326 -18.67 -10.56 0.96
N TRP A 327 -18.67 -9.25 0.78
CA TRP A 327 -19.45 -8.57 -0.25
C TRP A 327 -18.72 -8.47 -1.60
N TYR A 328 -17.43 -8.81 -1.65
CA TYR A 328 -16.63 -8.70 -2.87
C TYR A 328 -16.88 -9.87 -3.82
N THR A 329 -17.44 -9.58 -4.99
CA THR A 329 -17.64 -10.54 -6.09
C THR A 329 -16.49 -10.48 -7.10
N TYR A 330 -15.88 -11.64 -7.37
CA TYR A 330 -14.82 -11.77 -8.36
C TYR A 330 -15.37 -11.60 -9.79
N LYS A 331 -14.66 -10.80 -10.61
CA LYS A 331 -14.96 -10.70 -12.04
C LYS A 331 -14.42 -11.87 -12.83
N LYS A 332 -15.22 -12.36 -13.77
CA LYS A 332 -14.82 -13.39 -14.74
C LYS A 332 -14.46 -12.70 -16.07
N PRO A 333 -13.23 -12.90 -16.61
CA PRO A 333 -12.95 -12.49 -17.97
C PRO A 333 -13.70 -13.41 -18.95
N LEU A 334 -14.17 -12.87 -20.08
CA LEU A 334 -14.73 -13.68 -21.16
C LEU A 334 -13.68 -14.71 -21.57
N GLY A 335 -14.02 -15.99 -21.39
CA GLY A 335 -13.17 -17.09 -21.81
C GLY A 335 -13.05 -17.08 -23.33
N THR A 336 -11.83 -17.15 -23.85
CA THR A 336 -11.66 -17.75 -25.17
C THR A 336 -12.13 -19.19 -25.05
N LEU A 337 -13.26 -19.52 -25.68
CA LEU A 337 -13.52 -20.88 -26.12
C LEU A 337 -12.24 -21.32 -26.84
N ARG A 338 -11.52 -22.24 -26.22
CA ARG A 338 -10.38 -22.92 -26.82
C ARG A 338 -10.89 -24.19 -27.47
#